data_AF-A0A3A4NUJ0-F1
#
_entry.id   AF-A0A3A4NUJ0-F1
#
_cell.length_a   1.000
_cell.length_b   1.000
_cell.length_c   1.000
_cell.angle_alpha   90.00
_cell.angle_beta   90.00
_cell.angle_gamma   90.00
#
_symmetry.space_group_name_H-M   'P 1'
#
loop_
_entity.id
_entity.type
_entity.pdbx_description
1 polymer ?
#
loop_
_entity_poly.entity_id
_entity_poly.type
_entity_poly.pdbx_seq_one_letter_code
_entity_poly.pdbx_strand_id
1 'polypeptide(L)'
;MSTISDEQIQGGADLKAALMLMKYIFHPNLRDYVPELFRILKAARNQPDFLLFFEAFMLYLLHYLDQDYHEEVEKRIQIELPEEGERIMPSVADKLKQIGREEGREEGWEEGQLSLISRLLQRKFGVIDPSLSAQLHQLSIVQVEELADVLFEWNDLNDFKAWLQQKLS
;
A
#
# COMPACT_ATOMS: atom_id res chain seq x y z
N MET A 1 -6.34 -26.28 7.15
CA MET A 1 -6.90 -26.17 8.52
C MET A 1 -5.75 -26.42 9.49
N SER A 2 -5.34 -25.41 10.26
CA SER A 2 -4.37 -25.58 11.33
C SER A 2 -4.89 -24.81 12.53
N THR A 3 -5.30 -25.56 13.53
CA THR A 3 -5.70 -25.13 14.87
C THR A 3 -4.46 -24.72 15.64
N ILE A 4 -4.27 -23.41 15.85
CA ILE A 4 -3.31 -22.89 16.83
C ILE A 4 -4.15 -22.45 18.03
N SER A 5 -3.89 -23.09 19.17
CA SER A 5 -4.58 -22.92 20.45
C SER A 5 -4.27 -21.55 21.07
N ASP A 6 -5.31 -20.96 21.67
CA ASP A 6 -5.42 -19.57 22.14
C ASP A 6 -4.47 -19.19 23.31
N GLU A 7 -3.66 -20.11 23.83
CA GLU A 7 -2.92 -19.91 25.08
C GLU A 7 -1.49 -19.37 24.96
N GLN A 8 -0.99 -19.07 23.76
CA GLN A 8 0.37 -18.51 23.58
C GLN A 8 0.42 -17.00 23.25
N ILE A 9 -0.60 -16.22 23.60
CA ILE A 9 -0.64 -14.74 23.45
C ILE A 9 -0.10 -14.07 24.71
N GLN A 10 1.20 -14.20 24.99
CA GLN A 10 1.80 -13.61 26.20
C GLN A 10 3.12 -12.91 25.87
N GLY A 11 2.99 -11.84 25.10
CA GLY A 11 4.02 -10.84 24.82
C GLY A 11 3.31 -9.56 24.42
N GLY A 12 2.87 -8.76 25.40
CA GLY A 12 1.87 -7.69 25.21
C GLY A 12 0.51 -8.24 24.72
N ALA A 13 -0.60 -7.59 25.05
CA ALA A 13 -1.92 -8.11 24.66
C ALA A 13 -2.27 -7.87 23.17
N ASP A 14 -1.69 -6.89 22.44
CA ASP A 14 -2.31 -6.43 21.17
C ASP A 14 -1.48 -6.54 19.86
N LEU A 15 -0.22 -6.94 19.88
CA LEU A 15 0.52 -7.30 18.65
C LEU A 15 -0.16 -8.48 17.90
N LYS A 16 -1.00 -9.26 18.60
CA LYS A 16 -1.86 -10.32 18.03
C LYS A 16 -3.22 -9.83 17.53
N ALA A 17 -3.73 -8.70 18.02
CA ALA A 17 -4.85 -7.97 17.40
C ALA A 17 -4.39 -7.30 16.08
N ALA A 18 -3.15 -6.81 16.06
CA ALA A 18 -2.45 -6.32 14.86
C ALA A 18 -2.29 -7.38 13.74
N LEU A 19 -2.50 -8.68 14.01
CA LEU A 19 -2.43 -9.76 13.03
C LEU A 19 -3.80 -10.34 12.62
N MET A 20 -4.87 -10.20 13.41
CA MET A 20 -6.21 -10.68 13.00
C MET A 20 -6.84 -9.82 11.91
N LEU A 21 -6.55 -8.52 11.91
CA LEU A 21 -6.90 -7.65 10.79
C LEU A 21 -6.09 -8.00 9.54
N MET A 22 -4.79 -8.38 9.67
CA MET A 22 -3.92 -8.87 8.58
C MET A 22 -4.49 -9.99 7.70
N LYS A 23 -5.55 -10.68 8.12
CA LYS A 23 -6.28 -11.70 7.33
C LYS A 23 -7.56 -11.16 6.63
N TYR A 24 -8.09 -10.02 7.04
CA TYR A 24 -9.24 -9.33 6.43
C TYR A 24 -8.83 -8.15 5.52
N ILE A 25 -7.53 -7.87 5.36
CA ILE A 25 -6.99 -6.67 4.67
C ILE A 25 -7.17 -6.68 3.14
N PHE A 26 -7.31 -7.86 2.54
CA PHE A 26 -7.56 -7.98 1.10
C PHE A 26 -9.02 -8.35 0.80
N HIS A 27 -9.94 -8.10 1.73
CA HIS A 27 -11.35 -8.29 1.45
C HIS A 27 -11.87 -7.11 0.62
N PRO A 28 -12.45 -7.35 -0.58
CA PRO A 28 -13.02 -6.29 -1.43
C PRO A 28 -14.17 -5.49 -0.79
N ASN A 29 -14.53 -5.78 0.48
CA ASN A 29 -15.67 -5.25 1.20
C ASN A 29 -15.31 -4.80 2.64
N LEU A 30 -14.13 -4.21 2.89
CA LEU A 30 -13.73 -3.72 4.21
C LEU A 30 -14.82 -2.84 4.87
N ARG A 31 -15.55 -2.08 4.06
CA ARG A 31 -16.72 -1.29 4.43
C ARG A 31 -17.74 -2.07 5.27
N ASP A 32 -18.07 -3.29 4.87
CA ASP A 32 -19.13 -4.10 5.49
C ASP A 32 -18.78 -4.49 6.93
N TYR A 33 -17.49 -4.48 7.28
CA TYR A 33 -17.00 -4.88 8.59
C TYR A 33 -16.85 -3.72 9.57
N VAL A 34 -16.91 -2.47 9.10
CA VAL A 34 -16.69 -1.28 9.94
C VAL A 34 -17.55 -1.26 11.22
N PRO A 35 -18.86 -1.58 11.18
CA PRO A 35 -19.66 -1.60 12.41
C PRO A 35 -19.15 -2.60 13.46
N GLU A 36 -18.71 -3.78 13.01
CA GLU A 36 -18.19 -4.83 13.87
C GLU A 36 -16.80 -4.49 14.42
N LEU A 37 -15.95 -3.88 13.58
CA LEU A 37 -14.62 -3.42 14.00
C LEU A 37 -14.70 -2.42 15.14
N PHE A 38 -15.62 -1.45 15.06
CA PHE A 38 -15.82 -0.51 16.15
C PHE A 38 -16.47 -1.15 17.39
N ARG A 39 -17.27 -2.21 17.23
CA ARG A 39 -17.79 -2.98 18.38
C ARG A 39 -16.64 -3.57 19.18
N ILE A 40 -15.65 -4.16 18.49
CA ILE A 40 -14.43 -4.71 19.08
C ILE A 40 -13.60 -3.60 19.73
N LEU A 41 -13.41 -2.48 19.01
CA LEU A 41 -12.68 -1.31 19.52
C LEU A 41 -13.26 -0.80 20.83
N LYS A 42 -14.59 -0.66 20.94
CA LYS A 42 -15.25 -0.27 22.20
C LYS A 42 -15.06 -1.28 23.32
N ALA A 43 -15.06 -2.58 23.02
CA ALA A 43 -14.81 -3.61 24.03
C ALA A 43 -13.37 -3.56 24.57
N ALA A 44 -12.42 -3.10 23.75
CA ALA A 44 -11.01 -2.92 24.12
C ALA A 44 -10.70 -1.57 24.81
N ARG A 45 -11.69 -0.67 24.96
CA ARG A 45 -11.49 0.71 25.46
C ARG A 45 -10.75 0.82 26.80
N ASN A 46 -10.94 -0.16 27.69
CA ASN A 46 -10.33 -0.15 29.03
C ASN A 46 -8.96 -0.83 29.08
N GLN A 47 -8.41 -1.26 27.94
CA GLN A 47 -7.09 -1.87 27.89
C GLN A 47 -6.00 -0.80 28.05
N PRO A 48 -4.87 -1.13 28.70
CA PRO A 48 -3.78 -0.17 28.97
C PRO A 48 -3.18 0.43 27.68
N ASP A 49 -3.18 -0.33 26.58
CA ASP A 49 -2.59 0.07 25.30
C ASP A 49 -3.64 0.56 24.27
N PHE A 50 -4.88 0.83 24.70
CA PHE A 50 -6.00 1.13 23.80
C PHE A 50 -5.73 2.26 22.81
N LEU A 51 -5.10 3.36 23.25
CA LEU A 51 -4.86 4.52 22.36
C LEU A 51 -3.88 4.20 21.23
N LEU A 52 -2.83 3.43 21.53
CA LEU A 52 -1.87 2.98 20.53
C LEU A 52 -2.55 2.04 19.53
N PHE A 53 -3.37 1.11 20.04
CA PHE A 53 -4.18 0.22 19.21
C PHE A 53 -5.16 1.01 18.33
N PHE A 54 -5.86 1.99 18.90
CA PHE A 54 -6.85 2.80 18.20
C PHE A 54 -6.20 3.65 17.10
N GLU A 55 -5.04 4.25 17.37
CA GLU A 55 -4.30 5.01 16.36
C GLU A 55 -3.87 4.11 15.19
N ALA A 56 -3.31 2.93 15.47
CA ALA A 56 -2.92 1.96 14.44
C ALA A 56 -4.14 1.47 13.63
N PHE A 57 -5.25 1.19 14.31
CA PHE A 57 -6.51 0.81 13.71
C PHE A 57 -7.03 1.89 12.76
N MET A 58 -7.00 3.16 13.17
CA MET A 58 -7.47 4.29 12.37
C MET A 58 -6.60 4.58 11.15
N LEU A 59 -5.28 4.49 11.30
CA LEU A 59 -4.34 4.61 10.19
C LEU A 59 -4.65 3.59 9.10
N TYR A 60 -4.84 2.33 9.51
CA TYR A 60 -5.18 1.26 8.61
C TYR A 60 -6.55 1.50 7.95
N LEU A 61 -7.58 1.76 8.76
CA LEU A 61 -8.95 1.90 8.29
C LEU A 61 -9.07 3.03 7.25
N LEU A 62 -8.49 4.21 7.51
CA LEU A 62 -8.58 5.38 6.62
C LEU A 62 -7.60 5.36 5.44
N HIS A 63 -6.60 4.49 5.45
CA HIS A 63 -5.72 4.33 4.29
C HIS A 63 -6.38 3.47 3.20
N TYR A 64 -7.16 2.45 3.58
CA TYR A 64 -7.75 1.48 2.65
C TYR A 64 -9.23 1.72 2.31
N LEU A 65 -9.87 2.70 2.96
CA LEU A 65 -11.24 3.08 2.61
C LEU A 65 -11.23 4.20 1.58
N ASP A 66 -12.27 4.22 0.76
CA ASP A 66 -12.52 5.35 -0.14
C ASP A 66 -12.81 6.63 0.66
N GLN A 67 -12.43 7.77 0.09
CA GLN A 67 -12.62 9.10 0.70
C GLN A 67 -14.07 9.36 1.12
N ASP A 68 -15.03 8.88 0.33
CA ASP A 68 -16.47 9.02 0.62
C ASP A 68 -16.90 8.32 1.91
N TYR A 69 -16.12 7.35 2.39
CA TYR A 69 -16.40 6.59 3.61
C TYR A 69 -15.68 7.13 4.85
N HIS A 70 -14.74 8.06 4.68
CA HIS A 70 -14.05 8.72 5.79
C HIS A 70 -15.00 9.56 6.64
N GLU A 71 -15.96 10.24 6.01
CA GLU A 71 -16.95 11.05 6.73
C GLU A 71 -17.85 10.19 7.65
N GLU A 72 -18.20 8.98 7.21
CA GLU A 72 -19.00 8.04 8.02
C GLU A 72 -18.21 7.57 9.25
N VAL A 73 -16.94 7.22 9.06
CA VAL A 73 -16.03 6.81 10.13
C VAL A 73 -15.80 7.95 11.12
N GLU A 74 -15.60 9.18 10.64
CA GLU A 74 -15.40 10.36 11.48
C GLU A 74 -16.62 10.63 12.37
N LYS A 75 -17.83 10.64 11.80
CA LYS A 75 -19.08 10.78 12.56
C LYS A 75 -19.21 9.71 13.64
N ARG A 76 -18.85 8.46 13.29
CA ARG A 76 -18.90 7.34 14.22
C ARG A 76 -17.94 7.50 15.40
N ILE A 77 -16.74 8.01 15.16
CA ILE A 77 -15.77 8.34 16.22
C ILE A 77 -16.32 9.44 17.13
N GLN A 78 -16.86 10.51 16.55
CA GLN A 78 -17.43 11.63 17.31
C GLN A 78 -18.59 11.18 18.23
N ILE A 79 -19.36 10.16 17.81
CA ILE A 79 -20.47 9.63 18.60
C ILE A 79 -20.00 8.60 19.64
N GLU A 80 -19.11 7.69 19.25
CA GLU A 80 -18.84 6.48 20.03
C GLU A 80 -17.54 6.52 20.85
N LEU A 81 -16.55 7.30 20.40
CA LEU A 81 -15.21 7.41 20.99
C LEU A 81 -14.69 8.86 20.92
N PRO A 82 -15.45 9.88 21.39
CA PRO A 82 -15.12 11.29 21.16
C PRO A 82 -13.78 11.70 21.82
N GLU A 83 -13.54 11.28 23.07
CA GLU A 83 -12.35 11.67 23.82
C GLU A 83 -11.09 11.04 23.24
N GLU A 84 -11.15 9.76 22.85
CA GLU A 84 -10.00 9.08 22.27
C GLU A 84 -9.75 9.55 20.83
N GLY A 85 -10.83 9.83 20.09
CA GLY A 85 -10.76 10.42 18.75
C GLY A 85 -10.04 11.76 18.75
N GLU A 86 -10.42 12.67 19.66
CA GLU A 86 -9.74 13.97 19.82
C GLU A 86 -8.23 13.82 20.07
N ARG A 87 -7.83 12.76 20.79
CA ARG A 87 -6.43 12.51 21.15
C ARG A 87 -5.60 11.91 20.01
N ILE A 88 -6.17 11.02 19.19
CA ILE A 88 -5.40 10.29 18.17
C ILE A 88 -5.49 10.89 16.77
N MET A 89 -6.60 11.54 16.41
CA MET A 89 -6.87 11.96 15.02
C MET A 89 -5.84 12.95 14.44
N PRO A 90 -5.28 13.91 15.18
CA PRO A 90 -4.19 14.75 14.66
C PRO A 90 -2.97 13.93 14.22
N SER A 91 -2.54 12.96 15.05
CA SER A 91 -1.41 12.07 14.72
C SER A 91 -1.72 11.18 13.51
N VAL A 92 -2.95 10.64 13.44
CA VAL A 92 -3.41 9.85 12.30
C VAL A 92 -3.35 10.67 11.01
N ALA A 93 -3.86 11.90 11.02
CA ALA A 93 -3.88 12.79 9.87
C ALA A 93 -2.45 13.13 9.37
N ASP A 94 -1.53 13.46 10.29
CA ASP A 94 -0.14 13.76 9.96
C ASP A 94 0.58 12.55 9.34
N LYS A 95 0.38 11.36 9.91
CA LYS A 95 0.95 10.11 9.38
C LYS A 95 0.38 9.75 8.01
N LEU A 96 -0.94 9.84 7.79
CA LEU A 96 -1.55 9.60 6.48
C LEU A 96 -1.01 10.55 5.41
N LYS A 97 -0.82 11.83 5.76
CA LYS A 97 -0.20 12.82 4.87
C LYS A 97 1.24 12.47 4.54
N GLN A 98 2.00 11.95 5.50
CA GLN A 98 3.38 11.51 5.27
C GLN A 98 3.43 10.26 4.39
N ILE A 99 2.56 9.28 4.63
CA ILE A 99 2.42 8.06 3.82
C ILE A 99 2.13 8.44 2.37
N GLY A 100 1.06 9.21 2.13
CA GLY A 100 0.70 9.60 0.75
C GLY A 100 1.76 10.46 0.05
N ARG A 101 2.55 11.24 0.79
CA ARG A 101 3.70 11.96 0.22
C ARG A 101 4.83 11.01 -0.20
N GLU A 102 5.10 9.99 0.59
CA GLU A 102 6.15 9.01 0.30
C GLU A 102 5.74 8.10 -0.86
N GLU A 103 4.51 7.57 -0.84
CA GLU A 103 3.94 6.78 -1.93
C GLU A 103 3.95 7.58 -3.24
N GLY A 104 3.44 8.82 -3.23
CA GLY A 104 3.47 9.65 -4.44
C GLY A 104 4.88 10.03 -4.91
N ARG A 105 5.88 10.05 -4.01
CA ARG A 105 7.29 10.25 -4.37
C ARG A 105 7.87 9.00 -5.03
N GLU A 106 7.55 7.82 -4.50
CA GLU A 106 7.99 6.53 -5.03
C GLU A 106 7.32 6.25 -6.38
N GLU A 107 6.00 6.33 -6.46
CA GLU A 107 5.24 6.17 -7.72
C GLU A 107 5.73 7.16 -8.79
N GLY A 108 5.85 8.44 -8.45
CA GLY A 108 6.34 9.46 -9.39
C GLY A 108 7.79 9.24 -9.83
N TRP A 109 8.62 8.62 -9.00
CA TRP A 109 9.98 8.23 -9.35
C TRP A 109 9.98 7.04 -10.32
N GLU A 110 9.21 6.00 -10.04
CA GLU A 110 9.09 4.82 -10.91
C GLU A 110 8.49 5.17 -12.28
N GLU A 111 7.37 5.89 -12.31
CA GLU A 111 6.74 6.38 -13.55
C GLU A 111 7.69 7.29 -14.33
N GLY A 112 8.45 8.13 -13.63
CA GLY A 112 9.46 9.00 -14.22
C GLY A 112 10.58 8.22 -14.91
N GLN A 113 11.10 7.16 -14.28
CA GLN A 113 12.11 6.29 -14.87
C GLN A 113 11.58 5.58 -16.12
N LEU A 114 10.41 4.94 -16.02
CA LEU A 114 9.77 4.25 -17.15
C LEU A 114 9.50 5.18 -18.33
N SER A 115 9.01 6.39 -18.06
CA SER A 115 8.78 7.42 -19.06
C SER A 115 10.07 7.85 -19.75
N LEU A 116 11.14 8.05 -18.97
CA LEU A 116 12.44 8.42 -19.51
C LEU A 116 13.02 7.31 -20.40
N ILE A 117 13.01 6.07 -19.93
CA ILE A 117 13.51 4.91 -20.67
C ILE A 117 12.72 4.68 -21.96
N SER A 118 11.39 4.80 -21.90
CA SER A 118 10.52 4.73 -23.08
C SER A 118 10.93 5.76 -24.14
N ARG A 119 11.21 7.01 -23.72
CA ARG A 119 11.66 8.07 -24.62
C ARG A 119 13.05 7.81 -25.19
N LEU A 120 13.98 7.25 -24.39
CA LEU A 120 15.32 6.90 -24.85
C LEU A 120 15.30 5.79 -25.90
N LEU A 121 14.53 4.72 -25.65
CA LEU A 121 14.34 3.64 -26.61
C LEU A 121 13.73 4.17 -27.92
N GLN A 122 12.69 5.01 -27.84
CA GLN A 122 12.07 5.61 -29.03
C GLN A 122 13.04 6.49 -29.81
N ARG A 123 13.89 7.24 -29.10
CA ARG A 123 14.90 8.10 -29.74
C ARG A 123 16.01 7.30 -30.42
N LYS A 124 16.40 6.15 -29.85
CA LYS A 124 17.47 5.31 -30.37
C LYS A 124 17.01 4.40 -31.52
N PHE A 125 15.83 3.79 -31.40
CA PHE A 125 15.34 2.78 -32.33
C PHE A 125 14.14 3.21 -33.19
N GLY A 126 13.59 4.41 -32.95
CA GLY A 126 12.41 4.90 -33.65
C GLY A 126 11.11 4.40 -33.01
N VAL A 127 10.06 4.26 -33.82
CA VAL A 127 8.74 3.82 -33.33
C VAL A 127 8.83 2.41 -32.78
N ILE A 128 8.47 2.24 -31.50
CA ILE A 128 8.40 0.94 -30.82
C ILE A 128 6.97 0.40 -30.94
N ASP A 129 6.86 -0.90 -31.19
CA ASP A 129 5.57 -1.59 -31.26
C ASP A 129 4.80 -1.48 -29.92
N PRO A 130 3.47 -1.27 -29.94
CA PRO A 130 2.67 -1.18 -28.72
C PRO A 130 2.78 -2.38 -27.78
N SER A 131 3.00 -3.60 -28.30
CA SER A 131 3.18 -4.79 -27.44
C SER A 131 4.49 -4.75 -26.65
N LEU A 132 5.57 -4.23 -27.27
CA LEU A 132 6.85 -4.02 -26.59
C LEU A 132 6.74 -2.90 -25.56
N SER A 133 5.98 -1.84 -25.87
CA SER A 133 5.66 -0.80 -24.90
C SER A 133 4.92 -1.39 -23.69
N ALA A 134 3.93 -2.25 -23.91
CA ALA A 134 3.21 -2.91 -22.82
C ALA A 134 4.11 -3.80 -21.95
N GLN A 135 5.04 -4.54 -22.56
CA GLN A 135 6.03 -5.35 -21.83
C GLN A 135 7.00 -4.49 -21.01
N LEU A 136 7.40 -3.32 -21.51
CA LEU A 136 8.23 -2.37 -20.78
C LEU A 136 7.56 -1.88 -19.49
N HIS A 137 6.24 -1.65 -19.52
CA HIS A 137 5.46 -1.24 -18.33
C HIS A 137 5.24 -2.38 -17.32
N GLN A 138 5.65 -3.61 -17.63
CA GLN A 138 5.60 -4.76 -16.71
C GLN A 138 6.92 -4.96 -15.97
N LEU A 139 7.97 -4.22 -16.33
CA LEU A 139 9.26 -4.32 -15.67
C LEU A 139 9.19 -3.74 -14.27
N SER A 140 9.83 -4.43 -13.33
CA SER A 140 10.16 -3.87 -12.02
C SER A 140 11.14 -2.70 -12.17
N ILE A 141 11.17 -1.80 -11.20
CA ILE A 141 12.08 -0.65 -11.23
C ILE A 141 13.55 -1.06 -11.36
N VAL A 142 13.97 -2.14 -10.71
CA VAL A 142 15.33 -2.68 -10.81
C VAL A 142 15.66 -3.09 -12.26
N GLN A 143 14.71 -3.70 -12.96
CA GLN A 143 14.88 -4.06 -14.37
C GLN A 143 14.93 -2.82 -15.27
N VAL A 144 14.18 -1.76 -14.94
CA VAL A 144 14.25 -0.47 -15.66
C VAL A 144 15.62 0.19 -15.50
N GLU A 145 16.21 0.12 -14.31
CA GLU A 145 17.56 0.61 -14.03
C GLU A 145 18.62 -0.22 -14.78
N GLU A 146 18.53 -1.55 -14.74
CA GLU A 146 19.41 -2.43 -15.52
C GLU A 146 19.31 -2.14 -17.02
N LEU A 147 18.10 -1.89 -17.52
CA LEU A 147 17.86 -1.49 -18.90
C LEU A 147 18.58 -0.18 -19.23
N ALA A 148 18.61 0.80 -18.33
CA ALA A 148 19.30 2.06 -18.53
C ALA A 148 20.81 1.89 -18.77
N ASP A 149 21.43 0.92 -18.10
CA ASP A 149 22.87 0.65 -18.20
C ASP A 149 23.25 0.03 -19.55
N VAL A 150 22.44 -0.90 -20.06
CA VAL A 150 22.75 -1.67 -21.28
C VAL A 150 22.16 -1.04 -22.56
N LEU A 151 21.17 -0.17 -22.44
CA LEU A 151 20.42 0.38 -23.58
C LEU A 151 21.32 1.02 -24.65
N PHE A 152 22.40 1.67 -24.23
CA PHE A 152 23.31 2.35 -25.14
C PHE A 152 24.32 1.42 -25.82
N GLU A 153 24.51 0.20 -25.32
CA GLU A 153 25.40 -0.81 -25.90
C GLU A 153 24.78 -1.53 -27.12
N TRP A 154 23.45 -1.49 -27.22
CA TRP A 154 22.70 -2.18 -28.27
C TRP A 154 22.77 -1.46 -29.62
N ASN A 155 22.83 -2.24 -30.69
CA ASN A 155 22.88 -1.68 -32.05
C ASN A 155 21.50 -1.77 -32.73
N ASP A 156 20.67 -2.72 -32.33
CA ASP A 156 19.35 -2.91 -32.92
C ASP A 156 18.26 -3.19 -31.87
N LEU A 157 17.00 -3.14 -32.33
CA LEU A 157 15.83 -3.38 -31.47
C LEU A 157 15.66 -4.86 -31.10
N ASN A 158 16.32 -5.79 -31.79
CA ASN A 158 16.28 -7.22 -31.44
C ASN A 158 17.08 -7.50 -30.15
N ASP A 159 18.16 -6.75 -29.90
CA ASP A 159 18.88 -6.80 -28.61
C ASP A 159 17.92 -6.52 -27.44
N PHE A 160 17.11 -5.46 -27.55
CA PHE A 160 16.09 -5.12 -26.55
C PHE A 160 15.02 -6.20 -26.41
N LYS A 161 14.52 -6.76 -27.52
CA LYS A 161 13.54 -7.86 -27.50
C LYS A 161 14.08 -9.10 -26.79
N ALA A 162 15.32 -9.48 -27.08
CA ALA A 162 15.97 -10.63 -26.45
C ALA A 162 16.16 -10.41 -24.95
N TRP A 163 16.55 -9.19 -24.55
CA TRP A 163 16.67 -8.81 -23.15
C TRP A 163 15.31 -8.87 -22.43
N LEU A 164 14.24 -8.31 -23.02
CA LEU A 164 12.89 -8.39 -22.45
C LEU A 164 12.43 -9.84 -22.25
N GLN A 165 12.67 -10.71 -23.24
CA GLN A 165 12.33 -12.13 -23.13
C GLN A 165 13.06 -12.80 -21.96
N GLN A 166 14.34 -12.48 -21.73
CA GLN A 166 15.09 -13.03 -20.60
C GLN A 166 14.52 -12.57 -19.24
N LYS A 167 14.03 -11.33 -19.15
CA LYS A 167 13.57 -10.73 -17.89
C LYS A 167 12.11 -11.04 -17.55
N LEU A 168 11.31 -11.39 -18.54
CA LEU A 168 9.88 -11.71 -18.41
C LEU A 168 9.57 -13.21 -18.55
N SER A 169 10.60 -14.07 -18.66
CA SER A 169 10.47 -15.54 -18.61
C SER A 169 10.58 -16.05 -17.17
#